data_AF-A0A535YCI9-F1
#
_entry.id   AF-A0A535YCI9-F1
#
_cell.length_a   1.000
_cell.length_b   1.000
_cell.length_c   1.000
_cell.angle_alpha   90.00
_cell.angle_beta   90.00
_cell.angle_gamma   90.00
#
_symmetry.space_group_name_H-M   'P 1'
#
loop_
_entity.id
_entity.type
_entity.pdbx_description
1 polymer ?
#
loop_
_entity_poly.entity_id
_entity_poly.type
_entity_poly.pdbx_seq_one_letter_code
_entity_poly.pdbx_strand_id
1 'polypeptide(L)'
;MEVLHPKELDTHPGGEIVTWARDQLSIAGSILDNPGGGLLFATQTIGQVRAALHERDASRWREVIEALDRAEDAAVRREFTTARQLIGEATAKVG
;
A
#
# COMPACT_ATOMS: atom_id res chain seq x y z
N MET A 1 25.26 25.56 13.39
CA MET A 1 24.64 24.64 12.41
C MET A 1 23.75 23.71 13.22
N GLU A 2 22.44 23.85 13.10
CA GLU A 2 21.48 23.00 13.79
C GLU A 2 21.38 21.67 13.02
N VAL A 3 21.68 20.55 13.69
CA VAL A 3 21.58 19.22 13.08
C VAL A 3 20.16 18.73 13.28
N LEU A 4 19.40 18.62 12.19
CA LEU A 4 18.05 18.05 12.22
C LEU A 4 18.14 16.54 12.47
N HIS A 5 17.50 16.08 13.55
CA HIS A 5 17.36 14.67 13.84
C HIS A 5 16.42 13.99 12.83
N PRO A 6 16.52 12.66 12.65
CA PRO A 6 15.53 11.92 11.87
C PRO A 6 14.13 12.24 12.37
N LYS A 7 13.21 12.49 11.43
CA LYS A 7 11.80 12.65 11.74
C LYS A 7 11.33 11.41 12.52
N GLU A 8 10.57 11.63 13.59
CA GLU A 8 9.95 10.51 14.31
C GLU A 8 9.11 9.68 13.33
N LEU A 9 9.24 8.36 13.46
CA LEU A 9 8.56 7.43 12.57
C LEU A 9 7.05 7.57 12.82
N ASP A 10 6.31 7.98 11.79
CA ASP A 10 4.85 8.00 11.87
C ASP A 10 4.39 6.54 11.88
N THR A 11 3.86 6.12 13.03
CA THR A 11 3.47 4.74 13.23
C THR A 11 1.99 4.49 12.98
N HIS A 12 1.16 5.52 12.77
CA HIS A 12 -0.31 5.36 12.66
C HIS A 12 -0.88 4.41 13.75
N PRO A 13 -0.85 4.81 15.03
CA PRO A 13 -1.21 3.93 16.15
C PRO A 13 -2.67 3.45 16.08
N GLY A 14 -2.91 2.22 16.56
CA GLY A 14 -4.27 1.68 16.70
C GLY A 14 -5.02 1.55 15.37
N GLY A 15 -6.22 2.14 15.29
CA GLY A 15 -7.08 2.08 14.10
C GLY A 15 -6.66 3.00 12.96
N GLU A 16 -5.73 3.94 13.20
CA GLU A 16 -5.30 4.91 12.18
C GLU A 16 -4.60 4.24 11.00
N ILE A 17 -3.88 3.11 11.24
CA ILE A 17 -3.24 2.32 10.19
C ILE A 17 -4.24 1.80 9.15
N VAL A 18 -5.47 1.50 9.57
CA VAL A 18 -6.53 1.00 8.67
C VAL A 18 -6.98 2.11 7.73
N THR A 19 -7.30 3.29 8.28
CA THR A 19 -7.72 4.45 7.49
C THR A 19 -6.62 4.87 6.53
N TRP A 20 -5.39 4.99 7.03
CA TRP A 20 -4.23 5.31 6.20
C TRP A 20 -4.05 4.30 5.06
N ALA A 21 -4.07 2.99 5.36
CA ALA A 21 -3.90 1.97 4.34
C ALA A 21 -4.98 2.05 3.26
N ARG A 22 -6.25 2.27 3.64
CA ARG A 22 -7.35 2.44 2.68
C ARG A 22 -7.15 3.63 1.76
N ASP A 23 -6.78 4.78 2.32
CA ASP A 23 -6.58 6.00 1.56
C ASP A 23 -5.41 5.83 0.56
N GLN A 24 -4.30 5.25 1.01
CA GLN A 24 -3.14 4.96 0.17
C GLN A 24 -3.46 3.98 -0.96
N LEU A 25 -4.18 2.91 -0.67
CA LEU A 25 -4.57 1.91 -1.69
C LEU A 25 -5.57 2.48 -2.71
N SER A 26 -6.49 3.32 -2.27
CA SER A 26 -7.42 4.05 -3.15
C SER A 26 -6.65 4.93 -4.15
N ILE A 27 -5.69 5.71 -3.66
CA ILE A 27 -4.82 6.53 -4.50
C ILE A 27 -4.02 5.65 -5.48
N ALA A 28 -3.36 4.60 -5.00
CA ALA A 28 -2.55 3.70 -5.82
C ALA A 28 -3.35 3.09 -6.98
N GLY A 29 -4.57 2.61 -6.71
CA GLY A 29 -5.46 2.05 -7.73
C GLY A 29 -5.90 3.07 -8.80
N SER A 30 -6.05 4.34 -8.40
CA SER A 30 -6.48 5.42 -9.30
C SER A 30 -5.37 5.93 -10.23
N ILE A 31 -4.09 5.75 -9.87
CA ILE A 31 -2.95 6.31 -10.63
C ILE A 31 -2.12 5.26 -11.36
N LEU A 32 -2.52 3.99 -11.28
CA LEU A 32 -1.69 2.84 -11.63
C LEU A 32 -1.24 2.82 -13.10
N ASP A 33 -2.08 3.33 -14.01
CA ASP A 33 -1.82 3.46 -15.45
C ASP A 33 -1.64 4.91 -15.90
N ASN A 34 -1.52 5.86 -14.96
CA ASN A 34 -1.29 7.25 -15.32
C ASN A 34 0.12 7.43 -15.94
N PRO A 35 0.22 8.12 -17.08
CA PRO A 35 1.51 8.46 -17.67
C PRO A 35 2.30 9.39 -16.74
N GLY A 36 3.64 9.41 -16.87
CA GLY A 36 4.49 10.34 -16.11
C GLY A 36 4.85 9.90 -14.69
N GLY A 37 4.75 8.60 -14.38
CA GLY A 37 5.26 8.01 -13.14
C GLY A 37 4.22 7.35 -12.24
N GLY A 38 2.93 7.38 -12.61
CA GLY A 38 1.85 6.80 -11.82
C GLY A 38 2.11 5.35 -11.40
N LEU A 39 2.63 4.51 -12.30
CA LEU A 39 3.01 3.13 -12.01
C LEU A 39 4.07 3.01 -10.90
N LEU A 40 5.12 3.84 -10.92
CA LEU A 40 6.17 3.81 -9.90
C LEU A 40 5.62 4.22 -8.55
N PHE A 41 4.84 5.29 -8.50
CA PHE A 41 4.20 5.74 -7.26
C PHE A 41 3.23 4.68 -6.72
N ALA A 42 2.37 4.11 -7.56
CA ALA A 42 1.41 3.09 -7.15
C ALA A 42 2.10 1.85 -6.56
N THR A 43 3.13 1.32 -7.22
CA THR A 43 3.87 0.13 -6.75
C THR A 43 4.60 0.40 -5.43
N GLN A 44 5.24 1.57 -5.29
CA GLN A 44 5.85 1.99 -4.03
C GLN A 44 4.82 2.10 -2.90
N THR A 45 3.67 2.71 -3.15
CA THR A 45 2.58 2.83 -2.18
C THR A 45 2.04 1.47 -1.75
N ILE A 46 1.83 0.54 -2.69
CA ILE A 46 1.41 -0.85 -2.38
C ILE A 46 2.44 -1.52 -1.47
N GLY A 47 3.73 -1.43 -1.80
CA GLY A 47 4.82 -2.01 -1.01
C GLY A 47 4.92 -1.40 0.39
N GLN A 48 4.73 -0.08 0.53
CA GLN A 48 4.73 0.62 1.82
C GLN A 48 3.57 0.18 2.71
N VAL A 49 2.35 0.08 2.16
CA VAL A 49 1.19 -0.41 2.91
C VAL A 49 1.41 -1.87 3.33
N ARG A 50 1.91 -2.73 2.43
CA ARG A 50 2.23 -4.13 2.74
C ARG A 50 3.22 -4.23 3.90
N ALA A 51 4.32 -3.47 3.85
CA ALA A 51 5.35 -3.47 4.89
C ALA A 51 4.78 -3.00 6.24
N ALA A 52 4.04 -1.89 6.26
CA ALA A 52 3.45 -1.34 7.47
C ALA A 52 2.48 -2.32 8.16
N LEU A 53 1.62 -3.00 7.38
CA LEU A 53 0.70 -4.02 7.92
C LEU A 53 1.47 -5.25 8.44
N HIS A 54 2.49 -5.69 7.71
CA HIS A 54 3.32 -6.82 8.10
C HIS A 54 4.07 -6.56 9.42
N GLU A 55 4.69 -5.39 9.55
CA GLU A 55 5.42 -4.99 10.76
C GLU A 55 4.52 -4.83 11.98
N ARG A 56 3.25 -4.43 11.78
CA ARG A 56 2.30 -4.23 12.87
C ARG A 56 1.70 -5.54 13.37
N ASP A 57 1.12 -6.33 12.47
CA ASP A 57 0.51 -7.63 12.80
C ASP A 57 0.27 -8.45 11.51
N ALA A 58 1.32 -9.10 11.02
CA ALA A 58 1.23 -9.96 9.85
C ALA A 58 0.17 -11.07 9.97
N SER A 59 -0.12 -11.54 11.20
CA SER A 59 -1.08 -12.62 11.42
C SER A 59 -2.52 -12.16 11.15
N ARG A 60 -2.85 -10.94 11.60
CA ARG A 60 -4.14 -10.28 11.41
C ARG A 60 -4.41 -9.95 9.94
N TRP A 61 -3.42 -9.44 9.23
CA TRP A 61 -3.58 -8.94 7.84
C TRP A 61 -3.00 -9.86 6.77
N ARG A 62 -2.76 -11.13 7.08
CA ARG A 62 -2.14 -12.09 6.16
C ARG A 62 -2.74 -12.08 4.76
N GLU A 63 -4.07 -12.19 4.65
CA GLU A 63 -4.76 -12.19 3.36
C GLU A 63 -4.62 -10.87 2.61
N VAL A 64 -4.56 -9.74 3.33
CA VAL A 64 -4.35 -8.41 2.76
C VAL A 64 -2.93 -8.33 2.21
N ILE A 65 -1.94 -8.75 2.99
CA ILE A 65 -0.52 -8.75 2.62
C ILE A 65 -0.31 -9.62 1.36
N GLU A 66 -0.90 -10.81 1.31
CA GLU A 66 -0.84 -11.70 0.14
C GLU A 66 -1.56 -11.12 -1.10
N ALA A 67 -2.66 -10.39 -0.91
CA ALA A 67 -3.34 -9.70 -2.01
C ALA A 67 -2.50 -8.53 -2.54
N LEU A 68 -1.89 -7.74 -1.65
CA LEU A 68 -1.02 -6.63 -2.02
C LEU A 68 0.26 -7.09 -2.72
N ASP A 69 0.84 -8.21 -2.29
CA ASP A 69 2.00 -8.82 -2.96
C ASP A 69 1.70 -9.17 -4.42
N ARG A 70 0.56 -9.84 -4.66
CA ARG A 70 0.09 -10.15 -6.02
C ARG A 70 -0.29 -8.90 -6.81
N ALA A 71 -0.84 -7.88 -6.15
CA ALA A 71 -1.20 -6.62 -6.79
C ALA A 71 0.04 -5.88 -7.31
N GLU A 72 1.11 -5.85 -6.53
CA GLU A 72 2.40 -5.26 -6.92
C GLU A 72 2.99 -5.99 -8.14
N ASP A 73 3.02 -7.32 -8.12
CA ASP A 73 3.51 -8.15 -9.22
C ASP A 73 2.70 -7.94 -10.52
N ALA A 74 1.36 -7.92 -10.42
CA ALA A 74 0.48 -7.61 -11.54
C ALA A 74 0.72 -6.19 -12.09
N ALA A 75 0.90 -5.20 -11.22
CA ALA A 75 1.18 -3.82 -11.62
C ALA A 75 2.50 -3.71 -12.39
N VAL A 76 3.58 -4.35 -11.91
CA VAL A 76 4.89 -4.39 -12.58
C VAL A 76 4.79 -5.03 -13.97
N ARG A 77 3.98 -6.08 -14.12
CA ARG A 77 3.70 -6.73 -15.42
C ARG A 77 2.73 -5.96 -16.31
N ARG A 78 2.24 -4.80 -15.85
CA ARG A 78 1.24 -3.96 -16.52
C ARG A 78 -0.13 -4.63 -16.71
N GLU A 79 -0.47 -5.57 -15.83
CA GLU A 79 -1.78 -6.20 -15.76
C GLU A 79 -2.74 -5.34 -14.92
N PHE A 80 -3.03 -4.13 -15.39
CA PHE A 80 -3.64 -3.08 -14.56
C PHE A 80 -5.06 -3.40 -14.08
N THR A 81 -5.83 -4.15 -14.84
CA THR A 81 -7.16 -4.60 -14.41
C THR A 81 -7.04 -5.56 -13.22
N THR A 82 -6.15 -6.54 -13.32
CA THR A 82 -5.85 -7.51 -12.25
C THR A 82 -5.33 -6.80 -11.01
N ALA A 83 -4.38 -5.87 -11.17
CA ALA A 83 -3.82 -5.08 -10.08
C ALA A 83 -4.92 -4.30 -9.33
N ARG A 84 -5.82 -3.62 -10.04
CA ARG A 84 -6.93 -2.88 -9.40
C ARG A 84 -7.91 -3.78 -8.67
N GLN A 85 -8.22 -4.97 -9.21
CA GLN A 85 -9.07 -5.93 -8.53
C GLN A 85 -8.44 -6.35 -7.20
N LEU A 86 -7.16 -6.72 -7.20
CA LEU A 86 -6.44 -7.15 -6.00
C LEU A 86 -6.31 -6.02 -4.96
N ILE A 87 -6.07 -4.78 -5.41
CA ILE A 87 -6.09 -3.59 -4.54
C ILE A 87 -7.47 -3.40 -3.90
N GLY A 88 -8.55 -3.56 -4.68
CA GLY A 88 -9.93 -3.48 -4.16
C GLY A 88 -10.22 -4.56 -3.12
N GLU A 89 -9.81 -5.80 -3.38
CA GLU A 89 -9.93 -6.92 -2.44
C GLU A 89 -9.17 -6.65 -1.14
N ALA A 90 -7.92 -6.17 -1.24
CA ALA A 90 -7.10 -5.80 -0.08
C ALA A 90 -7.74 -4.66 0.72
N THR A 91 -8.23 -3.61 0.05
CA THR A 91 -8.88 -2.44 0.67
C THR A 91 -10.14 -2.83 1.46
N ALA A 92 -10.93 -3.77 0.93
CA ALA A 92 -12.12 -4.28 1.61
C ALA A 92 -11.77 -5.08 2.89
N LYS A 93 -10.59 -5.70 2.93
CA LYS A 93 -10.15 -6.59 4.03
C LYS A 93 -9.23 -5.94 5.06
N VAL A 94 -8.72 -4.73 4.82
CA VAL A 94 -7.71 -4.09 5.69
C VAL A 94 -8.24 -3.65 7.06
N GLY A 95 -9.55 -3.65 7.29
CA GLY A 95 -10.14 -3.41 8.60
C GLY A 95 -11.61 -3.75 8.71
#